data_AF-R8YMD2-F1
#
_entry.id   AF-R8YMD2-F1
#
_cell.length_a   1.000
_cell.length_b   1.000
_cell.length_c   1.000
_cell.angle_alpha   90.00
_cell.angle_beta   90.00
_cell.angle_gamma   90.00
#
_symmetry.space_group_name_H-M   'P 1'
#
loop_
_entity.id
_entity.type
_entity.pdbx_description
1 polymer ?
#
loop_
_entity_poly.entity_id
_entity_poly.type
_entity_poly.pdbx_seq_one_letter_code
_entity_poly.pdbx_strand_id
1 'polypeptide(L)'
;MPRYLAIADKVYKKIKNDKLYTENTVENLNCLISEIRKAIKGTEFKLKHNFINFEECLSKPLAECEVKIDLSLMPRFKNEDEFILWLAGFIERMTLGGRPKLPPLSQMIPKDFEFNKETKPVPLAPQKEENVEMIINYFKSEDYLKKTKISS
;
A
#
# COMPACT_ATOMS: atom_id res chain seq x y z
N MET A 1 -1.20 10.19 -9.55
CA MET A 1 -0.75 10.35 -8.15
C MET A 1 -0.96 11.75 -7.57
N PRO A 2 -0.37 12.86 -8.07
CA PRO A 2 -0.43 14.16 -7.36
C PRO A 2 -1.86 14.71 -7.17
N ARG A 3 -2.72 14.51 -8.17
CA ARG A 3 -4.13 14.93 -8.12
C ARG A 3 -4.92 14.20 -7.03
N TYR A 4 -4.67 12.90 -6.83
CA TYR A 4 -5.38 12.10 -5.82
C TYR A 4 -4.92 12.46 -4.41
N LEU A 5 -3.64 12.77 -4.22
CA LEU A 5 -3.09 13.27 -2.96
C LEU A 5 -3.74 14.60 -2.56
N ALA A 6 -3.91 15.53 -3.49
CA ALA A 6 -4.58 16.81 -3.21
C ALA A 6 -6.05 16.62 -2.79
N ILE A 7 -6.76 15.67 -3.39
CA ILE A 7 -8.14 15.34 -3.00
C ILE A 7 -8.15 14.67 -1.62
N ALA A 8 -7.25 13.72 -1.37
CA ALA A 8 -7.13 13.02 -0.11
C ALA A 8 -6.85 13.97 1.06
N ASP A 9 -5.90 14.88 0.90
CA ASP A 9 -5.56 15.89 1.90
C ASP A 9 -6.75 16.82 2.20
N LYS A 10 -7.48 17.25 1.16
CA LYS A 10 -8.70 18.06 1.33
C LYS A 10 -9.80 17.31 2.08
N VAL A 11 -10.02 16.03 1.78
CA VAL A 11 -11.01 15.19 2.46
C VAL A 11 -10.59 14.95 3.92
N TYR A 12 -9.33 14.62 4.15
CA TYR A 12 -8.80 14.37 5.50
C TYR A 12 -8.96 15.60 6.41
N LYS A 13 -8.53 16.77 5.93
CA LYS A 13 -8.67 18.04 6.67
C LYS A 13 -10.11 18.37 7.02
N LYS A 14 -11.05 18.10 6.12
CA LYS A 14 -12.48 18.28 6.40
C LYS A 14 -12.98 17.35 7.50
N ILE A 15 -12.72 16.05 7.39
CA ILE A 15 -13.13 15.05 8.40
C ILE A 15 -12.53 15.39 9.77
N LYS A 16 -11.26 15.84 9.80
CA LYS A 16 -10.57 16.26 11.02
C LYS A 16 -11.19 17.53 11.64
N ASN A 17 -11.48 18.54 10.83
CA ASN A 17 -12.06 19.80 11.28
C ASN A 17 -13.50 19.63 11.79
N ASP A 18 -14.29 18.84 11.08
CA ASP A 18 -15.70 18.60 11.39
C ASP A 18 -15.88 17.52 12.49
N LYS A 19 -14.77 16.94 12.98
CA LYS A 19 -14.71 15.88 14.00
C LYS A 19 -15.67 14.72 13.72
N LEU A 20 -15.80 14.34 12.45
CA LEU A 20 -16.75 13.31 11.97
C LEU A 20 -16.28 11.88 12.24
N TYR A 21 -15.42 11.67 13.26
CA TYR A 21 -14.89 10.37 13.61
C TYR A 21 -15.74 9.73 14.71
N THR A 22 -16.44 8.66 14.35
CA THR A 22 -17.22 7.84 15.28
C THR A 22 -16.43 6.57 15.66
N GLU A 23 -16.87 5.85 16.69
CA GLU A 23 -16.32 4.54 17.04
C GLU A 23 -16.66 3.46 15.99
N ASN A 24 -17.76 3.65 15.23
CA ASN A 24 -18.20 2.72 14.20
C ASN A 24 -17.41 2.89 12.89
N THR A 25 -16.71 1.84 12.47
CA THR A 25 -15.94 1.81 11.21
C THR A 25 -16.79 1.98 9.96
N VAL A 26 -18.01 1.43 9.94
CA VAL A 26 -18.90 1.50 8.77
C VAL A 26 -19.40 2.93 8.56
N GLU A 27 -19.78 3.60 9.64
CA GLU A 27 -20.19 5.01 9.61
C GLU A 27 -19.05 5.92 9.15
N ASN A 28 -17.83 5.67 9.63
CA ASN A 28 -16.65 6.41 9.21
C ASN A 28 -16.38 6.25 7.70
N LEU A 29 -16.50 5.03 7.16
CA LEU A 29 -16.33 4.76 5.73
C LEU A 29 -17.44 5.41 4.89
N ASN A 30 -18.68 5.40 5.38
CA ASN A 30 -19.80 6.11 4.74
C ASN A 30 -19.56 7.62 4.69
N CYS A 31 -19.10 8.22 5.80
CA CYS A 31 -18.71 9.62 5.85
C CYS A 31 -17.57 9.93 4.87
N LEU A 32 -16.56 9.06 4.81
CA LEU A 32 -15.43 9.19 3.91
C LEU A 32 -15.87 9.20 2.44
N ILE A 33 -16.73 8.27 2.03
CA ILE A 33 -17.28 8.25 0.66
C ILE A 33 -18.12 9.50 0.37
N SER A 34 -18.91 9.98 1.34
CA SER A 34 -19.70 11.19 1.18
C SER A 34 -18.80 12.41 0.93
N GLU A 35 -17.75 12.58 1.72
CA GLU A 35 -16.79 13.68 1.54
C GLU A 35 -15.97 13.55 0.25
N ILE A 36 -15.57 12.33 -0.14
CA ILE A 36 -14.94 12.10 -1.45
C ILE A 36 -15.90 12.52 -2.56
N ARG A 37 -17.18 12.13 -2.48
CA ARG A 37 -18.19 12.46 -3.50
C ARG A 37 -18.41 13.96 -3.62
N LYS A 38 -18.37 14.69 -2.51
CA LYS A 38 -18.38 16.17 -2.50
C LYS A 38 -17.10 16.76 -3.08
N ALA A 39 -15.94 16.17 -2.78
CA ALA A 39 -14.65 16.66 -3.24
C ALA A 39 -14.42 16.46 -4.75
N ILE A 40 -14.96 15.38 -5.33
CA ILE A 40 -14.88 15.10 -6.78
C ILE A 40 -15.99 15.78 -7.58
N LYS A 41 -17.05 16.29 -6.93
CA LYS A 41 -18.17 16.95 -7.61
C LYS A 41 -17.66 18.16 -8.40
N GLY A 42 -17.83 18.12 -9.73
CA GLY A 42 -17.33 19.16 -10.64
C GLY A 42 -15.93 18.90 -11.22
N THR A 43 -15.34 17.74 -10.95
CA THR A 43 -14.08 17.30 -11.59
C THR A 43 -14.32 16.23 -12.65
N GLU A 44 -13.27 15.85 -13.37
CA GLU A 44 -13.28 14.75 -14.35
C GLU A 44 -13.44 13.36 -13.71
N PHE A 45 -13.28 13.27 -12.38
CA PHE A 45 -13.34 12.01 -11.65
C PHE A 45 -14.79 11.56 -11.41
N LYS A 46 -15.08 10.31 -11.75
CA LYS A 46 -16.34 9.62 -11.46
C LYS A 46 -16.09 8.40 -10.61
N LEU A 47 -16.95 8.10 -9.64
CA LEU A 47 -16.85 6.85 -8.87
C LEU A 47 -17.17 5.66 -9.78
N LYS A 48 -16.45 4.55 -9.60
CA LYS A 48 -16.71 3.27 -10.30
C LYS A 48 -18.06 2.68 -9.91
N HIS A 49 -18.39 2.80 -8.62
CA HIS A 49 -19.60 2.26 -8.03
C HIS A 49 -20.40 3.41 -7.39
N ASN A 50 -21.69 3.48 -7.73
CA ASN A 50 -22.59 4.52 -7.20
C ASN A 50 -23.05 4.21 -5.77
N PHE A 51 -23.03 2.94 -5.38
CA PHE A 51 -23.40 2.47 -4.06
C PHE A 51 -22.36 1.43 -3.61
N ILE A 52 -22.01 1.47 -2.33
CA ILE A 52 -21.05 0.56 -1.71
C ILE A 52 -21.66 0.13 -0.39
N ASN A 53 -21.86 -1.18 -0.23
CA ASN A 53 -22.31 -1.75 1.03
C ASN A 53 -21.09 -2.15 1.88
N PHE A 54 -20.70 -1.28 2.82
CA PHE A 54 -19.52 -1.53 3.66
C PHE A 54 -19.74 -2.63 4.72
N GLU A 55 -20.97 -2.87 5.16
CA GLU A 55 -21.30 -4.00 6.04
C GLU A 55 -20.96 -5.33 5.37
N GLU A 56 -21.29 -5.44 4.08
CA GLU A 56 -20.97 -6.61 3.28
C GLU A 56 -19.47 -6.73 3.00
N CYS A 57 -18.80 -5.61 2.71
CA CYS A 57 -17.35 -5.59 2.46
C CYS A 57 -16.51 -5.98 3.68
N LEU A 58 -17.02 -5.77 4.90
CA LEU A 58 -16.32 -6.13 6.14
C LEU A 58 -16.68 -7.54 6.63
N SER A 59 -17.87 -8.04 6.31
CA SER A 59 -18.36 -9.34 6.78
C SER A 59 -18.05 -10.51 5.83
N LYS A 60 -17.96 -10.26 4.51
CA LYS A 60 -17.77 -11.30 3.50
C LYS A 60 -16.37 -11.29 2.89
N PRO A 61 -15.88 -12.44 2.40
CA PRO A 61 -14.64 -12.49 1.64
C PRO A 61 -14.76 -11.71 0.32
N LEU A 62 -13.65 -11.13 -0.14
CA LEU A 62 -13.56 -10.29 -1.36
C LEU A 62 -14.11 -10.94 -2.63
N ALA A 63 -14.18 -12.27 -2.68
CA ALA A 63 -14.67 -13.03 -3.83
C ALA A 63 -16.19 -12.90 -4.02
N GLU A 64 -16.93 -12.69 -2.94
CA GLU A 64 -18.40 -12.65 -2.91
C GLU A 64 -18.95 -11.22 -2.89
N CYS A 65 -18.08 -10.22 -2.66
CA CYS A 65 -18.46 -8.82 -2.64
C CYS A 65 -18.66 -8.28 -4.07
N GLU A 66 -19.77 -7.56 -4.30
CA GLU A 66 -20.05 -6.87 -5.56
C GLU A 66 -18.96 -5.81 -5.87
N VAL A 67 -18.41 -5.19 -4.81
CA VAL A 67 -17.29 -4.27 -4.91
C VAL A 67 -16.05 -4.87 -4.23
N LYS A 68 -15.02 -5.16 -5.03
CA LYS A 68 -13.76 -5.74 -4.55
C LYS A 68 -12.85 -4.66 -3.94
N ILE A 69 -13.19 -4.23 -2.74
CA ILE A 69 -12.42 -3.25 -1.97
C ILE A 69 -11.67 -3.95 -0.85
N ASP A 70 -10.35 -3.91 -0.90
CA ASP A 70 -9.53 -4.35 0.22
C ASP A 70 -9.36 -3.23 1.26
N LEU A 71 -9.92 -3.45 2.45
CA LEU A 71 -9.87 -2.54 3.60
C LEU A 71 -8.94 -3.05 4.70
N SER A 72 -8.31 -4.21 4.53
CA SER A 72 -7.49 -4.85 5.57
C SER A 72 -6.27 -4.01 5.99
N LEU A 73 -5.76 -3.21 5.06
CA LEU A 73 -4.60 -2.33 5.25
C LEU A 73 -4.98 -0.89 5.63
N MET A 74 -6.21 -0.64 6.07
CA MET A 74 -6.64 0.70 6.44
C MET A 74 -5.88 1.19 7.69
N PRO A 75 -5.08 2.28 7.59
CA PRO A 75 -4.35 2.81 8.72
C PRO A 75 -5.28 3.54 9.69
N ARG A 76 -4.78 3.80 10.91
CA ARG A 76 -5.51 4.60 11.90
C ARG A 76 -5.54 6.06 11.47
N PHE A 77 -6.68 6.72 11.63
CA PHE A 77 -6.86 8.14 11.28
C PHE A 77 -5.92 9.11 12.01
N LYS A 78 -5.44 8.72 13.20
CA LYS A 78 -4.46 9.49 13.97
C LYS A 78 -3.13 9.65 13.21
N ASN A 79 -2.80 8.71 12.33
CA ASN A 79 -1.58 8.74 11.53
C ASN A 79 -1.88 9.48 10.22
N GLU A 80 -1.75 10.81 10.23
CA GLU A 80 -2.23 11.68 9.14
C GLU A 80 -1.59 11.31 7.79
N ASP A 81 -0.26 11.20 7.75
CA ASP A 81 0.47 10.96 6.51
C ASP A 81 0.18 9.58 5.90
N GLU A 82 0.18 8.53 6.73
CA GLU A 82 -0.15 7.17 6.30
C GLU A 82 -1.60 7.09 5.80
N PHE A 83 -2.52 7.74 6.51
CA PHE A 83 -3.92 7.77 6.14
C PHE A 83 -4.16 8.55 4.84
N ILE A 84 -3.52 9.71 4.65
CA ILE A 84 -3.62 10.49 3.42
C ILE A 84 -3.06 9.69 2.24
N LEU A 85 -1.94 8.99 2.43
CA LEU A 85 -1.34 8.18 1.37
C LEU A 85 -2.25 6.99 1.00
N TRP A 86 -2.76 6.28 2.00
CA TRP A 86 -3.72 5.20 1.80
C TRP A 86 -4.99 5.71 1.11
N LEU A 87 -5.53 6.86 1.55
CA LEU A 87 -6.72 7.48 1.00
C LEU A 87 -6.52 7.90 -0.46
N ALA A 88 -5.34 8.42 -0.82
CA ALA A 88 -5.03 8.76 -2.19
C ALA A 88 -5.06 7.51 -3.10
N GLY A 89 -4.47 6.40 -2.64
CA GLY A 89 -4.53 5.11 -3.34
C GLY A 89 -5.96 4.55 -3.40
N PHE A 90 -6.72 4.69 -2.33
CA PHE A 90 -8.12 4.30 -2.25
C PHE A 90 -8.98 5.06 -3.27
N ILE A 91 -8.85 6.39 -3.33
CA ILE A 91 -9.56 7.23 -4.30
C ILE A 91 -9.17 6.85 -5.73
N GLU A 92 -7.89 6.59 -6.01
CA GLU A 92 -7.46 6.11 -7.34
C GLU A 92 -8.14 4.78 -7.71
N ARG A 93 -8.23 3.82 -6.78
CA ARG A 93 -8.87 2.52 -7.04
C ARG A 93 -10.37 2.65 -7.20
N MET A 94 -11.01 3.59 -6.52
CA MET A 94 -12.47 3.78 -6.51
C MET A 94 -13.00 4.72 -7.60
N THR A 95 -12.13 5.49 -8.27
CA THR A 95 -12.53 6.45 -9.31
C THR A 95 -12.04 6.07 -10.70
N LEU A 96 -12.77 6.55 -11.71
CA LEU A 96 -12.40 6.59 -13.13
C LEU A 96 -12.21 8.05 -13.50
N GLY A 97 -11.18 8.38 -14.29
CA GLY A 97 -10.94 9.77 -14.74
C GLY A 97 -9.57 10.37 -14.36
N GLY A 98 -8.54 9.55 -14.20
CA GLY A 98 -7.15 10.00 -14.17
C GLY A 98 -6.51 9.99 -15.55
N ARG A 99 -5.25 10.47 -15.67
CA ARG A 99 -4.44 10.20 -16.86
C ARG A 99 -4.45 8.68 -17.12
N PRO A 100 -4.59 8.23 -18.38
CA PRO A 100 -4.55 6.80 -18.68
C PRO A 100 -3.28 6.24 -18.07
N LYS A 101 -3.40 5.12 -17.35
CA LYS A 101 -2.21 4.35 -16.96
C LYS A 101 -1.51 4.03 -18.26
N LEU A 102 -0.31 4.60 -18.43
CA LEU A 102 0.52 4.23 -19.55
C LEU A 102 0.71 2.71 -19.45
N PRO A 103 0.61 1.99 -20.58
CA PRO A 103 0.85 0.57 -20.56
C PRO A 103 2.24 0.32 -19.94
N PRO A 104 2.45 -0.85 -19.32
CA PRO A 104 3.78 -1.24 -18.86
C PRO A 104 4.81 -0.96 -19.95
N LEU A 105 5.96 -0.39 -19.59
CA LEU A 105 7.01 -0.06 -20.55
C LEU A 105 7.42 -1.29 -21.37
N SER A 106 7.27 -2.50 -20.83
CA SER A 106 7.48 -3.77 -21.52
C SER A 106 6.63 -3.94 -22.79
N GLN A 107 5.43 -3.35 -22.85
CA GLN A 107 4.56 -3.38 -24.02
C GLN A 107 4.98 -2.37 -25.10
N MET A 108 5.83 -1.41 -24.75
CA MET A 108 6.40 -0.43 -25.69
C MET A 108 7.74 -0.87 -26.25
N ILE A 109 8.29 -1.99 -25.78
CA ILE A 109 9.53 -2.56 -26.31
C ILE A 109 9.21 -3.19 -27.67
N PRO A 110 9.87 -2.78 -28.77
CA PRO A 110 9.71 -3.44 -30.06
C PRO A 110 9.98 -4.94 -29.94
N LYS A 111 9.22 -5.77 -30.64
CA LYS A 111 9.42 -7.23 -30.61
C LYS A 111 10.81 -7.65 -31.08
N ASP A 112 11.43 -6.80 -31.89
CA ASP A 112 12.77 -6.99 -32.46
C ASP A 112 13.88 -6.45 -31.53
N PHE A 113 13.53 -5.92 -30.36
CA PHE A 113 14.50 -5.44 -29.38
C PHE A 113 15.07 -6.62 -28.60
N GLU A 114 16.23 -7.10 -29.03
CA GLU A 114 17.00 -8.06 -28.27
C GLU A 114 17.74 -7.34 -27.13
N PHE A 115 17.38 -7.68 -25.89
CA PHE A 115 18.23 -7.35 -24.75
C PHE A 115 19.53 -8.13 -24.89
N ASN A 116 20.60 -7.46 -25.32
CA ASN A 116 21.95 -7.94 -25.11
C ASN A 116 22.18 -7.97 -23.59
N LYS A 117 21.86 -9.12 -22.98
CA LYS A 117 22.36 -9.51 -21.67
C LYS A 117 23.85 -9.81 -21.84
N GLU A 118 24.64 -8.79 -22.16
CA GLU A 118 26.01 -8.79 -21.72
C GLU A 118 25.94 -8.67 -20.20
N THR A 119 25.72 -9.82 -19.56
CA THR A 119 26.17 -10.03 -18.20
C THR A 119 27.66 -9.77 -18.25
N LYS A 120 28.06 -8.53 -17.96
CA LYS A 120 29.40 -8.31 -17.42
C LYS A 120 29.50 -9.32 -16.28
N PRO A 121 30.43 -10.29 -16.35
CA PRO A 121 30.56 -11.27 -15.28
C PRO A 121 30.79 -10.46 -14.01
N VAL A 122 29.79 -10.46 -13.13
CA VAL A 122 30.00 -10.03 -11.76
C VAL A 122 31.08 -11.00 -11.25
N PRO A 123 32.20 -10.51 -10.70
CA PRO A 123 33.21 -11.39 -10.14
C PRO A 123 32.51 -12.39 -9.22
N LEU A 124 32.77 -13.68 -9.43
CA LEU A 124 32.33 -14.72 -8.52
C LEU A 124 32.65 -14.26 -7.09
N ALA A 125 31.67 -14.44 -6.21
CA ALA A 125 31.63 -14.06 -4.80
C ALA A 125 32.98 -13.77 -4.10
N PRO A 126 33.04 -12.77 -3.18
CA PRO A 126 34.18 -12.68 -2.27
C PRO A 126 34.34 -14.03 -1.55
N GLN A 127 35.59 -14.50 -1.46
CA GLN A 127 36.00 -15.80 -0.91
C GLN A 127 35.13 -16.19 0.29
N LYS A 128 34.33 -17.25 0.10
CA LYS A 128 33.24 -17.66 0.99
C LYS A 128 33.68 -18.59 2.13
N GLU A 129 34.96 -18.91 2.24
CA GLU A 129 35.41 -20.00 3.13
C GLU A 129 35.71 -19.51 4.56
N GLU A 130 36.45 -18.40 4.74
CA GLU A 130 36.83 -17.93 6.09
C GLU A 130 35.66 -17.39 6.92
N ASN A 131 34.74 -16.65 6.28
CA ASN A 131 33.64 -15.99 6.99
C ASN A 131 32.62 -16.98 7.58
N VAL A 132 32.41 -18.12 6.91
CA VAL A 132 31.46 -19.14 7.35
C VAL A 132 32.02 -19.89 8.56
N GLU A 133 33.31 -20.22 8.55
CA GLU A 133 33.97 -20.90 9.66
C GLU A 133 34.07 -20.00 10.91
N MET A 134 34.30 -18.70 10.71
CA MET A 134 34.33 -17.73 11.81
C MET A 134 32.98 -17.61 12.52
N ILE A 135 31.87 -17.63 11.76
CA ILE A 135 30.51 -17.65 12.31
C ILE A 135 30.27 -18.94 13.11
N ILE A 136 30.61 -20.10 12.54
CA ILE A 136 30.42 -21.39 13.20
C ILE A 136 31.24 -21.48 14.50
N ASN A 137 32.48 -20.99 14.49
CA ASN A 137 33.36 -21.01 15.66
C ASN A 137 32.87 -20.07 16.76
N TYR A 138 32.30 -18.90 16.41
CA TYR A 138 31.71 -17.99 17.39
C TYR A 138 30.58 -18.66 18.20
N PHE A 139 29.67 -19.37 17.54
CA PHE A 139 28.56 -20.06 18.23
C PHE A 139 29.02 -21.24 19.09
N LYS A 140 30.20 -21.80 18.81
CA LYS A 140 30.82 -22.88 19.60
C LYS A 140 31.73 -22.36 20.72
N SER A 141 32.03 -21.07 20.75
CA SER A 141 32.93 -20.48 21.74
C SER A 141 32.31 -20.51 23.14
N GLU A 142 33.16 -20.61 24.17
CA GLU A 142 32.70 -20.58 25.56
C GLU A 142 32.02 -19.26 25.91
N ASP A 143 32.40 -18.16 25.27
CA ASP A 143 31.82 -16.84 25.55
C ASP A 143 30.35 -16.75 25.13
N TYR A 144 30.00 -17.37 24.00
CA TYR A 144 28.61 -17.51 23.57
C TYR A 144 27.81 -18.41 24.53
N LEU A 145 28.39 -19.55 24.91
CA LEU A 145 27.74 -20.52 25.81
C LEU A 145 27.60 -19.99 27.25
N LYS A 146 28.53 -19.17 27.73
CA LYS A 146 28.45 -18.51 29.04
C LYS A 146 27.32 -17.48 29.03
N LYS A 147 27.20 -16.67 27.98
CA LYS A 147 26.10 -15.69 27.84
C LYS A 147 24.72 -16.33 27.80
N THR A 148 24.57 -17.50 27.19
CA THR A 148 23.27 -18.22 27.17
C THR A 148 22.98 -18.95 28.48
N LYS A 149 23.99 -19.48 29.18
CA LYS A 149 23.82 -20.12 30.50
C LYS A 149 23.50 -19.14 31.64
N ILE A 150 23.91 -17.88 31.54
CA ILE A 150 23.58 -16.85 32.53
C ILE A 150 22.10 -16.40 32.41
N SER A 151 21.42 -16.78 31.32
CA SER A 151 20.02 -16.44 31.04
C SER A 151 19.04 -17.61 31.26
N SER A 152 19.45 -18.69 31.92
CA SER A 152 18.57 -19.80 32.31
C SER A 152 18.41 -19.88 33.81
#